data_AF-A0A522F5T8-F1
#
_entry.id   AF-A0A522F5T8-F1
#
_cell.length_a   1.000
_cell.length_b   1.000
_cell.length_c   1.000
_cell.angle_alpha   90.00
_cell.angle_beta   90.00
_cell.angle_gamma   90.00
#
_symmetry.space_group_name_H-M   'P 1'
#
loop_
_entity.id
_entity.type
_entity.pdbx_description
1 polymer ?
#
loop_
_entity_poly.entity_id
_entity_poly.type
_entity_poly.pdbx_seq_one_letter_code
_entity_poly.pdbx_strand_id
1 'polypeptide(L)'
;MIKLCKFCGRQLNEGLENFCDSICKENDYFLNNQYRKYLINASKTRTFESGATRDSNQDKLDYEGFFSPLVIKKYAEYMHEHRKQSDDNLRESDNWQKGIPLNEYMKSDWRHFMDLWLIHRGYANMAREDIIKALCGILFNTSGYLHEYLKKEMNN
;
A
#
# COMPACT_ATOMS: atom_id res chain seq x y z
N MET A 1 20.63 34.01 -3.51
CA MET A 1 20.30 32.89 -2.59
C MET A 1 19.58 31.83 -3.40
N ILE A 2 20.09 30.60 -3.46
CA ILE A 2 19.46 29.51 -4.22
C ILE A 2 18.17 29.10 -3.48
N LYS A 3 17.02 29.16 -4.15
CA LYS A 3 15.76 28.65 -3.60
C LYS A 3 15.61 27.18 -3.97
N LEU A 4 15.27 26.33 -3.00
CA LEU A 4 15.02 24.90 -3.19
C LEU A 4 13.54 24.58 -3.03
N CYS A 5 13.05 23.59 -3.78
CA CYS A 5 11.71 23.05 -3.65
C CYS A 5 11.53 22.41 -2.28
N LYS A 6 10.44 22.77 -1.59
CA LYS A 6 10.10 22.26 -0.25
C LYS A 6 9.83 20.76 -0.19
N PHE A 7 9.45 20.15 -1.31
CA PHE A 7 9.14 18.73 -1.39
C PHE A 7 10.34 17.88 -1.81
N CYS A 8 10.95 18.17 -2.96
CA CYS A 8 11.99 17.31 -3.54
C CYS A 8 13.43 17.86 -3.45
N GLY A 9 13.63 19.06 -2.89
CA GLY A 9 14.96 19.67 -2.73
C GLY A 9 15.63 20.16 -4.02
N ARG A 10 14.99 20.05 -5.19
CA ARG A 10 15.52 20.60 -6.46
C ARG A 10 15.56 22.14 -6.45
N GLN A 11 16.54 22.72 -7.15
CA GLN A 11 16.62 24.17 -7.34
C GLN A 11 15.40 24.71 -8.10
N LEU A 12 14.85 25.84 -7.64
CA LEU A 12 13.71 26.50 -8.27
C LEU A 12 14.16 27.42 -9.40
N ASN A 13 13.40 27.42 -10.50
CA ASN A 13 13.51 28.40 -11.56
C ASN A 13 13.00 29.79 -11.08
N GLU A 14 13.44 30.85 -11.74
CA GLU A 14 12.97 32.22 -11.44
C GLU A 14 11.44 32.31 -11.56
N GLY A 15 10.80 32.92 -10.55
CA GLY A 15 9.35 33.05 -10.45
C GLY A 15 8.65 31.94 -9.64
N LEU A 16 9.33 30.85 -9.28
CA LEU A 16 8.77 29.81 -8.42
C LEU A 16 9.17 30.01 -6.95
N GLU A 17 8.20 29.93 -6.03
CA GLU A 17 8.43 30.24 -4.62
C GLU A 17 8.61 29.02 -3.71
N ASN A 18 7.95 27.89 -3.98
CA ASN A 18 7.89 26.76 -3.05
C ASN A 18 8.04 25.37 -3.69
N PHE A 19 7.60 25.20 -4.93
CA PHE A 19 7.56 23.89 -5.61
C PHE A 19 8.09 24.00 -7.03
N CYS A 20 8.82 22.98 -7.48
CA CYS A 20 9.43 22.98 -8.82
C CYS A 20 8.44 22.60 -9.93
N ASP A 21 7.35 21.91 -9.60
CA ASP A 21 6.30 21.50 -10.53
C ASP A 21 4.97 21.27 -9.77
N SER A 22 3.90 21.06 -10.53
CA SER A 22 2.55 20.78 -10.00
C SER A 22 2.51 19.48 -9.20
N ILE A 23 3.32 18.48 -9.56
CA ILE A 23 3.39 17.18 -8.90
C ILE A 23 3.94 17.33 -7.47
N CYS A 24 5.00 18.12 -7.28
CA CYS A 24 5.57 18.40 -5.97
C CYS A 24 4.61 19.17 -5.07
N LYS A 25 3.82 20.08 -5.65
CA LYS A 25 2.77 20.81 -4.93
C LYS A 25 1.62 19.89 -4.51
N GLU A 26 1.20 19.00 -5.40
CA GLU A 26 0.13 18.03 -5.15
C GLU A 26 0.56 17.00 -4.10
N ASN A 27 1.78 16.45 -4.21
CA ASN A 27 2.32 15.53 -3.22
C ASN A 27 2.50 16.18 -1.84
N ASP A 28 2.98 17.42 -1.78
CA ASP A 28 3.05 18.17 -0.52
C ASP A 28 1.66 18.41 0.10
N TYR A 29 0.65 18.74 -0.72
CA TYR A 29 -0.73 18.88 -0.26
C TYR A 29 -1.29 17.56 0.29
N PHE A 30 -1.03 16.43 -0.39
CA PHE A 30 -1.48 15.11 0.07
C PHE A 30 -0.80 14.68 1.36
N LEU A 31 0.51 14.90 1.50
CA LEU A 31 1.21 14.61 2.74
C LEU A 31 0.74 15.53 3.87
N ASN A 32 0.66 16.84 3.65
CA ASN A 32 0.35 17.78 4.74
C ASN A 32 -1.10 17.74 5.23
N ASN A 33 -2.06 17.31 4.42
CA ASN A 33 -3.47 17.18 4.84
C ASN A 33 -3.80 15.86 5.52
N GLN A 34 -2.98 14.80 5.38
CA GLN A 34 -3.22 13.55 6.11
C GLN A 34 -2.80 13.62 7.59
N TYR A 35 -1.76 14.38 7.94
CA TYR A 35 -1.18 14.33 9.29
C TYR A 35 -1.70 15.39 10.28
N ARG A 36 -2.46 16.41 9.86
CA ARG A 36 -2.91 17.51 10.75
C ARG A 36 -4.06 17.16 11.71
N LYS A 37 -4.66 15.97 11.61
CA LYS A 37 -5.84 15.61 12.42
C LYS A 37 -5.52 15.00 13.81
N TYR A 38 -4.25 14.82 14.16
CA TYR A 38 -3.83 13.99 15.30
C TYR A 38 -3.15 14.75 16.46
N LEU A 39 -3.71 15.88 16.88
CA LEU A 39 -3.40 16.40 18.22
C LEU A 39 -4.25 15.62 19.24
N ILE A 40 -3.69 14.50 19.73
CA ILE A 40 -4.35 13.58 20.66
C ILE A 40 -4.26 14.14 22.09
N ASN A 41 -5.42 14.48 22.66
CA ASN A 41 -5.58 14.58 24.11
C ASN A 41 -5.75 13.16 24.67
N ALA A 42 -4.79 12.74 25.50
CA ALA A 42 -4.75 11.42 26.14
C ALA A 42 -5.77 11.34 27.29
N SER A 43 -7.02 11.01 26.96
CA SER A 43 -7.99 10.50 27.93
C SER A 43 -7.97 8.97 27.89
N LYS A 44 -7.90 8.31 29.06
CA LYS A 44 -7.96 6.83 29.17
C LYS A 44 -9.31 6.26 28.72
N THR A 45 -10.35 7.09 28.67
CA THR A 45 -11.74 6.67 28.38
C THR A 45 -12.42 7.68 27.47
N ARG A 46 -13.19 7.17 26.50
CA ARG A 46 -14.07 7.94 25.62
C ARG A 46 -15.49 7.85 26.15
N THR A 47 -16.19 8.97 26.18
CA THR A 47 -17.60 9.05 26.55
C THR A 47 -18.39 9.52 25.33
N PHE A 48 -19.51 8.85 25.04
CA PHE A 48 -20.41 9.20 23.94
C PHE A 48 -21.55 10.07 24.46
N GLU A 49 -22.23 10.79 23.56
CA GLU A 49 -23.40 11.62 23.92
C GLU A 49 -24.52 10.83 24.62
N SER A 50 -24.61 9.52 24.35
CA SER A 50 -25.54 8.61 25.02
C SER A 50 -25.19 8.29 26.48
N GLY A 51 -24.04 8.75 26.99
CA GLY A 51 -23.50 8.37 28.29
C GLY A 51 -22.73 7.04 28.29
N ALA A 52 -22.66 6.34 27.16
CA ALA A 52 -21.83 5.14 27.03
C ALA A 52 -20.34 5.50 27.15
N THR A 53 -19.53 4.56 27.64
CA THR A 53 -18.06 4.72 27.73
C THR A 53 -17.32 3.55 27.08
N ARG A 54 -16.12 3.84 26.55
CA ARG A 54 -15.18 2.86 25.98
C ARG A 54 -13.74 3.27 26.29
N ASP A 55 -12.84 2.30 26.36
CA ASP A 55 -11.41 2.59 26.47
C ASP A 55 -10.92 3.46 25.31
N SER A 56 -9.84 4.19 25.58
CA SER A 56 -9.08 4.89 24.56
C SER A 56 -8.65 3.95 23.42
N ASN A 57 -8.55 4.52 22.23
CA ASN A 57 -7.99 3.85 21.05
C ASN A 57 -6.52 4.25 20.80
N GLN A 58 -5.92 5.06 21.68
CA GLN A 58 -4.60 5.69 21.45
C GLN A 58 -3.49 4.68 21.11
N ASP A 59 -3.50 3.49 21.74
CA ASP A 59 -2.49 2.44 21.52
C ASP A 59 -3.07 1.19 20.85
N LYS A 60 -4.26 1.30 20.23
CA LYS A 60 -4.92 0.19 19.54
C LYS A 60 -4.66 0.28 18.04
N LEU A 61 -4.50 -0.87 17.40
CA LEU A 61 -4.44 -0.95 15.94
C LEU A 61 -5.79 -0.54 15.34
N ASP A 62 -5.76 0.48 14.48
CA ASP A 62 -6.92 0.94 13.72
C ASP A 62 -6.88 0.33 12.33
N TYR A 63 -7.23 -0.96 12.23
CA TYR A 63 -7.21 -1.68 10.96
C TYR A 63 -8.09 -1.03 9.89
N GLU A 64 -9.21 -0.41 10.27
CA GLU A 64 -10.08 0.30 9.32
C GLU A 64 -9.40 1.58 8.80
N GLY A 65 -8.74 2.34 9.67
CA GLY A 65 -7.94 3.50 9.27
C GLY A 65 -6.68 3.15 8.47
N PHE A 66 -6.10 1.96 8.66
CA PHE A 66 -4.86 1.53 8.00
C PHE A 66 -5.10 0.91 6.61
N PHE A 67 -6.31 0.43 6.32
CA PHE A 67 -6.61 -0.26 5.06
C PHE A 67 -7.72 0.42 4.28
N SER A 68 -7.47 0.66 2.98
CA SER A 68 -8.51 1.14 2.09
C SER A 68 -9.48 0.00 1.72
N PRO A 69 -10.80 0.11 2.00
CA PRO A 69 -11.77 -0.92 1.62
C PRO A 69 -11.83 -1.14 0.10
N LEU A 70 -11.52 -0.12 -0.70
CA LEU A 70 -11.44 -0.23 -2.15
C LEU A 70 -10.28 -1.13 -2.59
N VAL A 71 -9.11 -0.96 -1.96
CA VAL A 71 -7.92 -1.77 -2.23
C VAL A 71 -8.16 -3.21 -1.80
N ILE A 72 -8.70 -3.42 -0.59
CA ILE A 72 -8.97 -4.77 -0.06
C ILE A 72 -9.98 -5.51 -0.93
N LYS A 73 -11.06 -4.86 -1.37
CA LYS A 73 -12.03 -5.47 -2.29
C LYS A 73 -11.39 -5.86 -3.62
N LYS A 74 -10.60 -4.97 -4.24
CA LYS A 74 -9.91 -5.26 -5.51
C LYS A 74 -8.90 -6.38 -5.38
N TYR A 75 -8.16 -6.41 -4.28
CA TYR A 75 -7.23 -7.50 -4.00
C TYR A 75 -7.95 -8.84 -3.78
N ALA A 76 -9.10 -8.86 -3.09
CA ALA A 76 -9.90 -10.07 -2.95
C ALA A 76 -10.43 -10.60 -4.30
N GLU A 77 -10.87 -9.70 -5.20
CA GLU A 77 -11.26 -10.07 -6.57
C GLU A 77 -10.09 -10.68 -7.35
N TYR A 78 -8.90 -10.05 -7.27
CA TYR A 78 -7.67 -10.58 -7.85
C TYR A 78 -7.36 -11.99 -7.30
N MET A 79 -7.39 -12.19 -5.98
CA MET A 79 -7.12 -13.49 -5.37
C MET A 79 -8.15 -14.55 -5.78
N HIS A 80 -9.41 -14.16 -5.96
CA HIS A 80 -10.48 -15.05 -6.44
C HIS A 80 -10.29 -15.46 -7.91
N GLU A 81 -9.77 -14.57 -8.76
CA GLU A 81 -9.36 -14.90 -10.13
C GLU A 81 -8.20 -15.91 -10.11
N HIS A 82 -7.17 -15.68 -9.30
CA HIS A 82 -5.93 -16.45 -9.31
C HIS A 82 -6.01 -17.80 -8.55
N ARG A 83 -7.08 -18.07 -7.80
CA ARG A 83 -7.31 -19.41 -7.23
C ARG A 83 -7.86 -20.42 -8.25
N LYS A 84 -8.33 -19.95 -9.42
CA LYS A 84 -8.73 -20.81 -10.54
C LYS A 84 -7.50 -21.28 -11.30
N GLN A 85 -7.32 -22.59 -11.41
CA GLN A 85 -6.18 -23.20 -12.08
C GLN A 85 -6.48 -23.43 -13.57
N SER A 86 -5.43 -23.70 -14.35
CA SER A 86 -5.54 -24.00 -15.78
C SER A 86 -6.22 -25.34 -16.09
N ASP A 87 -6.33 -26.21 -15.09
CA ASP A 87 -7.03 -27.50 -15.13
C ASP A 87 -8.45 -27.40 -14.58
N ASP A 88 -9.00 -26.18 -14.51
CA ASP A 88 -10.32 -25.83 -13.94
C ASP A 88 -10.51 -26.17 -12.45
N ASN A 89 -9.47 -26.64 -11.76
CA ASN A 89 -9.52 -26.85 -10.32
C ASN A 89 -9.51 -25.50 -9.57
N LEU A 90 -10.29 -25.46 -8.48
CA LEU A 90 -10.39 -24.28 -7.63
C LEU A 90 -9.61 -24.52 -6.33
N ARG A 91 -8.47 -23.86 -6.17
CA ARG A 91 -7.70 -23.91 -4.90
C ARG A 91 -8.47 -23.23 -3.79
N GLU A 92 -8.29 -23.66 -2.54
CA GLU A 92 -8.77 -22.89 -1.39
C GLU A 92 -8.16 -21.49 -1.34
N SER A 93 -8.91 -20.52 -0.82
CA SER A 93 -8.51 -19.11 -0.83
C SER A 93 -7.23 -18.81 -0.05
N ASP A 94 -6.93 -19.64 0.96
CA ASP A 94 -5.76 -19.55 1.82
C ASP A 94 -4.60 -20.45 1.36
N ASN A 95 -4.70 -21.12 0.20
CA ASN A 95 -3.71 -22.09 -0.25
C ASN A 95 -2.28 -21.52 -0.31
N TRP A 96 -2.12 -20.23 -0.56
CA TRP A 96 -0.83 -19.55 -0.57
C TRP A 96 -0.13 -19.53 0.80
N GLN A 97 -0.88 -19.61 1.91
CA GLN A 97 -0.34 -19.62 3.28
C GLN A 97 0.38 -20.93 3.64
N LYS A 98 0.20 -21.99 2.82
CA LYS A 98 1.00 -23.22 2.87
C LYS A 98 2.48 -22.96 2.57
N GLY A 99 2.79 -21.82 1.95
CA GLY A 99 4.13 -21.33 1.72
C GLY A 99 4.60 -21.53 0.28
N ILE A 100 5.38 -20.55 -0.17
CA ILE A 100 6.10 -20.55 -1.46
C ILE A 100 7.55 -20.14 -1.14
N PRO A 101 8.57 -20.71 -1.79
CA PRO A 101 9.95 -20.31 -1.54
C PRO A 101 10.17 -18.79 -1.72
N LEU A 102 10.91 -18.15 -0.81
CA LEU A 102 11.18 -16.71 -0.84
C LEU A 102 11.72 -16.22 -2.19
N ASN A 103 12.58 -17.02 -2.84
CA ASN A 103 13.12 -16.70 -4.16
C ASN A 103 12.05 -16.64 -5.26
N GLU A 104 10.99 -17.45 -5.16
CA GLU A 104 9.90 -17.44 -6.12
C GLU A 104 8.99 -16.21 -5.93
N TYR A 105 8.77 -15.77 -4.68
CA TYR A 105 8.14 -14.48 -4.40
C TYR A 105 8.93 -13.34 -5.04
N MET A 106 10.24 -13.26 -4.82
CA MET A 106 11.06 -12.17 -5.40
C MET A 106 11.06 -12.15 -6.93
N LYS A 107 11.18 -13.32 -7.57
CA LYS A 107 11.13 -13.41 -9.04
C LYS A 107 9.77 -12.98 -9.59
N SER A 108 8.67 -13.31 -8.91
CA SER A 108 7.33 -12.93 -9.36
C SER A 108 7.03 -11.47 -9.09
N ASP A 109 7.41 -10.97 -7.92
CA ASP A 109 7.30 -9.57 -7.55
C ASP A 109 7.99 -8.67 -8.59
N TRP A 110 9.20 -9.03 -9.01
CA TRP A 110 9.94 -8.26 -10.01
C TRP A 110 9.22 -8.16 -11.36
N ARG A 111 8.47 -9.20 -11.78
CA ARG A 111 7.71 -9.14 -13.03
C ARG A 111 6.55 -8.14 -12.94
N HIS A 112 5.78 -8.20 -11.86
CA HIS A 112 4.68 -7.26 -11.64
C HIS A 112 5.20 -5.83 -11.42
N PHE A 113 6.35 -5.68 -10.76
CA PHE A 113 7.02 -4.39 -10.62
C PHE A 113 7.44 -3.80 -11.96
N MET A 114 7.99 -4.60 -12.87
CA MET A 114 8.33 -4.14 -14.21
C MET A 114 7.10 -3.66 -14.99
N ASP A 115 5.98 -4.38 -14.92
CA ASP A 115 4.71 -3.96 -15.55
C ASP A 115 4.21 -2.63 -14.96
N LEU A 116 4.19 -2.51 -13.63
CA LEU A 116 3.83 -1.26 -12.95
C LEU A 116 4.74 -0.10 -13.38
N TRP A 117 6.05 -0.34 -13.46
CA TRP A 117 7.01 0.70 -13.82
C TRP A 117 6.85 1.14 -15.28
N LEU A 118 6.66 0.20 -16.21
CA LEU A 118 6.36 0.51 -17.61
C LEU A 118 5.11 1.38 -17.74
N ILE A 119 4.02 0.98 -17.08
CA ILE A 119 2.75 1.72 -17.10
C ILE A 119 2.94 3.13 -16.53
N HIS A 120 3.60 3.25 -15.37
CA HIS A 120 3.87 4.54 -14.73
C HIS A 120 4.65 5.49 -15.63
N ARG A 121 5.51 4.96 -16.53
CA ARG A 121 6.32 5.73 -17.47
C ARG A 121 5.63 5.99 -18.82
N GLY A 122 4.38 5.59 -18.98
CA GLY A 122 3.60 5.80 -20.21
C GLY A 122 3.81 4.72 -21.27
N TYR A 123 4.51 3.63 -20.95
CA TYR A 123 4.75 2.49 -21.85
C TYR A 123 3.78 1.34 -21.60
N ALA A 124 2.50 1.65 -21.36
CA ALA A 124 1.49 0.65 -21.01
C ALA A 124 1.30 -0.42 -22.10
N ASN A 125 1.58 -0.10 -23.37
CA ASN A 125 1.55 -1.05 -24.49
C ASN A 125 2.67 -2.11 -24.44
N MET A 126 3.69 -1.93 -23.59
CA MET A 126 4.78 -2.89 -23.36
C MET A 126 4.56 -3.74 -22.12
N ALA A 127 3.62 -3.38 -21.25
CA ALA A 127 3.30 -4.14 -20.05
C ALA A 127 2.47 -5.37 -20.40
N ARG A 128 2.64 -6.44 -19.63
CA ARG A 128 1.88 -7.69 -19.78
C ARG A 128 0.53 -7.66 -19.08
N GLU A 129 0.44 -6.88 -18.02
CA GLU A 129 -0.74 -6.75 -17.16
C GLU A 129 -1.19 -5.29 -17.08
N ASP A 130 -2.44 -5.06 -16.70
CA ASP A 130 -2.90 -3.72 -16.34
C ASP A 130 -2.36 -3.28 -14.97
N ILE A 131 -2.52 -1.99 -14.66
CA ILE A 131 -1.96 -1.40 -13.43
C ILE A 131 -2.53 -2.03 -12.16
N ILE A 132 -3.80 -2.46 -12.16
CA ILE A 132 -4.45 -3.04 -10.99
C ILE A 132 -3.91 -4.44 -10.74
N LYS A 133 -3.77 -5.26 -11.79
CA LYS A 133 -3.17 -6.60 -11.71
C LYS A 133 -1.72 -6.53 -11.27
N ALA A 134 -0.92 -5.63 -11.83
CA ALA A 134 0.46 -5.42 -11.41
C ALA A 134 0.56 -5.05 -9.92
N LEU A 135 -0.24 -4.08 -9.45
CA LEU A 135 -0.27 -3.69 -8.04
C LEU A 135 -0.72 -4.83 -7.10
N CYS A 136 -1.75 -5.59 -7.49
CA CYS A 136 -2.23 -6.73 -6.71
C CYS A 136 -1.21 -7.88 -6.69
N GLY A 137 -0.50 -8.11 -7.79
CA GLY A 137 0.60 -9.06 -7.87
C GLY A 137 1.75 -8.73 -6.93
N ILE A 138 2.15 -7.45 -6.86
CA ILE A 138 3.16 -6.98 -5.89
C ILE A 138 2.66 -7.18 -4.45
N LEU A 139 1.41 -6.80 -4.17
CA LEU A 139 0.80 -6.98 -2.85
C LEU A 139 0.78 -8.46 -2.43
N PHE A 140 0.45 -9.36 -3.36
CA PHE A 140 0.47 -10.81 -3.11
C PHE A 140 1.87 -11.31 -2.76
N ASN A 141 2.86 -10.98 -3.57
CA ASN A 141 4.22 -11.48 -3.37
C ASN A 141 4.87 -10.91 -2.11
N THR A 142 4.68 -9.62 -1.84
CA THR A 142 5.17 -8.98 -0.61
C THR A 142 4.49 -9.58 0.63
N SER A 143 3.17 -9.79 0.60
CA SER A 143 2.43 -10.42 1.70
C SER A 143 2.87 -11.86 1.94
N GLY A 144 3.07 -12.64 0.87
CA GLY A 144 3.55 -14.01 0.94
C GLY A 144 4.97 -14.13 1.49
N TYR A 145 5.87 -13.26 1.03
CA TYR A 145 7.22 -13.17 1.56
C TYR A 145 7.22 -12.85 3.06
N LEU A 146 6.47 -11.82 3.47
CA LEU A 146 6.36 -11.42 4.86
C LEU A 146 5.75 -12.53 5.73
N HIS A 147 4.73 -13.23 5.24
CA HIS A 147 4.10 -14.35 5.93
C HIS A 147 5.10 -15.46 6.25
N GLU A 148 5.91 -15.88 5.28
CA GLU A 148 6.93 -16.90 5.49
C GLU A 148 8.07 -16.42 6.41
N TYR A 149 8.45 -15.14 6.31
CA TYR A 149 9.43 -14.53 7.21
C TYR A 149 8.93 -14.53 8.67
N LEU A 150 7.70 -14.08 8.91
CA LEU A 150 7.11 -14.03 10.26
C LEU A 150 6.88 -15.43 10.84
N LYS A 151 6.44 -16.40 10.01
CA LYS A 151 6.33 -17.80 10.44
C LYS A 151 7.67 -18.37 10.90
N LYS A 152 8.77 -17.99 10.22
CA LYS A 152 10.11 -18.39 10.64
C LYS A 152 10.49 -17.76 11.99
N GLU A 153 10.24 -16.47 12.17
CA GLU A 153 10.52 -15.76 13.43
C GLU A 153 9.73 -16.32 14.62
N MET A 154 8.46 -16.72 14.42
CA MET A 154 7.63 -17.27 15.48
C MET A 154 7.99 -18.70 15.89
N ASN A 155 8.70 -19.44 15.04
CA ASN A 155 9.12 -20.83 15.29
C ASN A 155 10.57 -20.94 15.78
N ASN A 156 11.29 -19.82 15.88
CA ASN A 156 12.62 -19.72 16.48
C ASN A 156 12.52 -19.25 17.94
#